data_AF-A0A2T1LT20-F1
#
_entry.id   AF-A0A2T1LT20-F1
#
_cell.length_a   1.000
_cell.length_b   1.000
_cell.length_c   1.000
_cell.angle_alpha   90.00
_cell.angle_beta   90.00
_cell.angle_gamma   90.00
#
_symmetry.space_group_name_H-M   'P 1'
#
loop_
_entity.id
_entity.type
_entity.pdbx_description
1 polymer ?
#
loop_
_entity_poly.entity_id
_entity_poly.type
_entity_poly.pdbx_seq_one_letter_code
_entity_poly.pdbx_strand_id
1 'polypeptide(L)'
;MTHLEISKLSVYKKASAYFINLEDGLRLLGKNKEWLKTLEHCPSRFKRLQQKGFTGETTIMIIDSQQKMIEMISYTDWLALNAFLATNNNHKSIQILQYYAQYGFRYFCQKSLGKI
;
A
#
# COMPACT_ATOMS: atom_id res chain seq x y z
N MET A 1 2.34 23.73 -3.14
CA MET A 1 3.00 22.77 -2.22
C MET A 1 1.94 21.76 -1.80
N THR A 2 1.90 20.59 -2.43
CA THR A 2 0.88 19.57 -2.13
C THR A 2 1.31 18.82 -0.89
N HIS A 3 0.82 19.23 0.28
CA HIS A 3 1.02 18.54 1.54
C HIS A 3 0.14 17.29 1.52
N LEU A 4 0.63 16.20 0.92
CA LEU A 4 0.02 14.89 1.11
C LEU A 4 0.36 14.46 2.54
N GLU A 5 -0.61 14.56 3.44
CA GLU A 5 -0.57 13.88 4.73
C GLU A 5 -0.53 12.36 4.49
N ILE A 6 0.67 11.83 4.26
CA ILE A 6 0.98 10.39 4.32
C ILE A 6 1.07 9.93 5.80
N SER A 7 0.82 10.85 6.75
CA SER A 7 0.91 10.70 8.21
C SER A 7 -0.08 9.69 8.84
N LYS A 8 -0.87 8.96 8.04
CA LYS A 8 -1.89 8.00 8.54
C LYS A 8 -1.71 6.57 8.04
N LEU A 9 -0.59 6.24 7.38
CA LEU A 9 -0.32 4.85 6.97
C LEU A 9 0.32 4.07 8.12
N SER A 10 -0.43 3.15 8.73
CA SER A 10 0.11 2.26 9.76
C SER A 10 0.88 1.11 9.11
N VAL A 11 2.21 1.11 9.26
CA VAL A 11 3.12 0.09 8.73
C VAL A 11 3.70 -0.74 9.87
N TYR A 12 3.71 -2.05 9.70
CA TYR A 12 4.16 -3.01 10.69
C TYR A 12 5.14 -3.99 10.07
N LYS A 13 6.17 -4.36 10.81
CA LYS A 13 7.16 -5.35 10.39
C LYS A 13 6.90 -6.66 11.11
N LYS A 14 6.81 -7.76 10.36
CA LYS A 14 6.74 -9.13 10.90
C LYS A 14 7.76 -9.98 10.16
N ALA A 15 8.72 -10.54 10.91
CA ALA A 15 9.91 -11.18 10.36
C ALA A 15 10.62 -10.27 9.33
N SER A 16 10.77 -10.74 8.08
CA SER A 16 11.41 -10.02 6.99
C SER A 16 10.42 -9.29 6.06
N ALA A 17 9.15 -9.23 6.41
CA ALA A 17 8.10 -8.63 5.59
C ALA A 17 7.45 -7.40 6.26
N TYR A 18 6.98 -6.49 5.42
CA TYR A 18 6.24 -5.30 5.83
C TYR A 18 4.77 -5.44 5.48
N PHE A 19 3.93 -5.01 6.39
CA PHE A 19 2.49 -5.08 6.31
C PHE A 19 1.89 -3.71 6.58
N ILE A 20 0.78 -3.43 5.92
CA ILE A 20 0.02 -2.20 6.04
C ILE A 20 -1.34 -2.54 6.63
N ASN A 21 -1.85 -1.70 7.55
CA ASN A 21 -3.24 -1.81 7.98
C ASN A 21 -4.13 -1.64 6.75
N LEU A 22 -4.93 -2.67 6.44
CA LEU A 22 -5.71 -2.73 5.21
C LEU A 22 -6.64 -1.51 5.08
N GLU A 23 -7.29 -1.11 6.15
CA GLU A 23 -8.24 -0.01 6.15
C GLU A 23 -7.55 1.34 5.91
N ASP A 24 -6.44 1.59 6.60
CA ASP A 24 -5.62 2.80 6.37
C ASP A 24 -5.09 2.84 4.94
N GLY A 25 -4.57 1.71 4.46
CA GLY A 25 -4.02 1.55 3.12
C GLY A 25 -5.05 1.84 2.04
N LEU A 26 -6.27 1.31 2.16
CA LEU A 26 -7.35 1.56 1.21
C LEU A 26 -7.89 2.99 1.30
N ARG A 27 -8.01 3.55 2.51
CA ARG A 27 -8.48 4.91 2.74
C ARG A 27 -7.59 5.95 2.04
N LEU A 28 -6.27 5.77 2.06
CA LEU A 28 -5.35 6.64 1.31
C LEU A 28 -5.59 6.61 -0.21
N LEU A 29 -6.04 5.48 -0.74
CA LEU A 29 -6.39 5.31 -2.15
C LEU A 29 -7.79 5.83 -2.49
N GLY A 30 -8.53 6.32 -1.48
CA GLY A 30 -9.93 6.71 -1.59
C GLY A 30 -10.87 5.52 -1.77
N LYS A 31 -10.51 4.36 -1.18
CA LYS A 31 -11.25 3.10 -1.24
C LYS A 31 -11.56 2.59 0.18
N ASN A 32 -12.39 1.56 0.26
CA ASN A 32 -12.76 0.85 1.48
C ASN A 32 -12.74 -0.67 1.24
N LYS A 33 -13.00 -1.47 2.29
CA LYS A 33 -12.95 -2.93 2.21
C LYS A 33 -14.01 -3.50 1.27
N GLU A 34 -15.19 -2.86 1.18
CA GLU A 34 -16.26 -3.23 0.27
C GLU A 34 -15.80 -3.13 -1.19
N TRP A 35 -15.08 -2.07 -1.53
CA TRP A 35 -14.51 -1.92 -2.87
C TRP A 35 -13.57 -3.09 -3.23
N LEU A 36 -12.77 -3.57 -2.30
CA LEU A 36 -11.89 -4.72 -2.54
C LEU A 36 -12.69 -5.98 -2.89
N LYS A 37 -13.78 -6.24 -2.15
CA LYS A 37 -14.72 -7.35 -2.46
C LYS A 37 -15.32 -7.22 -3.87
N THR A 38 -15.61 -6.00 -4.34
CA THR A 38 -16.11 -5.83 -5.72
C THR A 38 -15.10 -6.25 -6.78
N LEU A 39 -13.80 -6.25 -6.48
CA LEU A 39 -12.77 -6.69 -7.42
C LEU A 39 -12.79 -8.21 -7.57
N GLU A 40 -13.02 -8.97 -6.50
CA GLU A 40 -13.16 -10.43 -6.54
C GLU A 40 -14.33 -10.86 -7.43
N HIS A 41 -15.42 -10.08 -7.41
CA HIS A 41 -16.60 -10.32 -8.26
C HIS A 41 -16.42 -9.83 -9.71
N CYS A 42 -15.28 -9.22 -10.06
CA CYS A 42 -14.96 -8.76 -11.40
C CYS A 42 -13.69 -9.46 -11.93
N PRO A 43 -13.81 -10.68 -12.49
CA PRO A 43 -12.65 -11.52 -12.85
C PRO A 43 -11.63 -10.82 -13.76
N SER A 44 -12.11 -9.99 -14.69
CA SER A 44 -11.24 -9.22 -15.60
C SER A 44 -10.40 -8.18 -14.86
N ARG A 45 -10.97 -7.49 -13.87
CA ARG A 45 -10.25 -6.53 -13.02
C ARG A 45 -9.30 -7.24 -12.08
N PHE A 46 -9.74 -8.35 -11.48
CA PHE A 46 -8.91 -9.16 -10.61
C PHE A 46 -7.68 -9.70 -11.34
N LYS A 47 -7.86 -10.24 -12.55
CA LYS A 47 -6.73 -10.71 -13.39
C LYS A 47 -5.74 -9.59 -13.71
N ARG A 48 -6.24 -8.39 -14.06
CA ARG A 48 -5.36 -7.21 -14.28
C ARG A 48 -4.60 -6.81 -13.02
N LEU A 49 -5.22 -6.96 -11.84
CA LEU A 49 -4.60 -6.67 -10.56
C LEU A 49 -3.54 -7.73 -10.21
N GLN A 50 -3.82 -9.02 -10.44
CA GLN A 50 -2.85 -10.11 -10.29
C GLN A 50 -1.63 -9.96 -11.22
N GLN A 51 -1.82 -9.46 -12.44
CA GLN A 51 -0.72 -9.10 -13.35
C GLN A 51 0.21 -8.01 -12.80
N LYS A 52 -0.19 -7.28 -11.75
CA LYS A 52 0.64 -6.32 -11.02
C LYS A 52 1.28 -6.90 -9.76
N GLY A 53 1.15 -8.21 -9.54
CA GLY A 53 1.71 -8.93 -8.39
C GLY A 53 0.81 -8.97 -7.16
N PHE A 54 -0.49 -8.65 -7.30
CA PHE A 54 -1.45 -8.74 -6.21
C PHE A 54 -1.84 -10.20 -5.93
N THR A 55 -1.64 -10.65 -4.70
CA THR A 55 -2.07 -11.99 -4.24
C THR A 55 -3.50 -11.98 -3.70
N GLY A 56 -3.91 -10.89 -3.05
CA GLY A 56 -5.20 -10.79 -2.37
C GLY A 56 -5.19 -11.35 -0.94
N GLU A 57 -4.03 -11.80 -0.46
CA GLU A 57 -3.91 -12.32 0.89
C GLU A 57 -3.94 -11.20 1.92
N THR A 58 -4.83 -11.34 2.90
CA THR A 58 -4.83 -10.52 4.12
C THR A 58 -4.45 -11.39 5.31
N THR A 59 -3.86 -10.77 6.33
CA THR A 59 -3.51 -11.44 7.58
C THR A 59 -4.01 -10.64 8.76
N ILE A 60 -4.39 -11.32 9.83
CA ILE A 60 -4.78 -10.66 11.08
C ILE A 60 -3.53 -10.58 11.97
N MET A 61 -3.18 -9.37 12.41
CA MET A 61 -2.18 -9.16 13.44
C MET A 61 -2.83 -8.65 14.71
N ILE A 62 -2.37 -9.21 15.83
CA ILE A 62 -2.68 -8.72 17.16
C ILE A 62 -1.63 -7.68 17.50
N ILE A 63 -2.06 -6.44 17.68
CA ILE A 63 -1.19 -5.33 18.01
C ILE A 63 -1.71 -4.70 19.26
N ASP A 64 -0.82 -4.60 20.27
CA ASP A 64 -1.07 -4.19 21.65
C ASP A 64 -1.40 -5.32 22.65
N SER A 65 -1.31 -4.95 23.93
CA SER A 65 -1.66 -5.79 25.09
C SER A 65 -3.16 -5.96 25.29
N GLN A 66 -4.00 -5.22 24.55
CA GLN A 66 -5.46 -5.32 24.55
C GLN A 66 -5.98 -6.33 23.52
N GLN A 67 -5.07 -7.05 22.85
CA GLN A 67 -5.38 -8.03 21.82
C GLN A 67 -6.15 -7.45 20.63
N LYS A 68 -5.90 -6.18 20.28
CA LYS A 68 -6.59 -5.59 19.13
C LYS A 68 -6.19 -6.31 17.84
N MET A 69 -7.16 -6.99 17.24
CA MET A 69 -7.01 -7.65 15.94
C MET A 69 -7.16 -6.63 14.82
N ILE A 70 -6.12 -6.48 14.00
CA ILE A 70 -6.14 -5.61 12.83
C ILE A 70 -5.86 -6.44 11.60
N GLU A 71 -6.66 -6.23 10.57
CA GLU A 71 -6.49 -6.83 9.27
C GLU A 71 -5.43 -6.06 8.47
N MET A 72 -4.51 -6.82 7.89
CA MET A 72 -3.30 -6.32 7.29
C MET A 72 -3.17 -6.84 5.86
N ILE A 73 -2.57 -6.02 5.01
CA ILE A 73 -2.19 -6.38 3.64
C ILE A 73 -0.68 -6.31 3.51
N SER A 74 -0.09 -7.18 2.68
CA SER A 74 1.35 -7.08 2.40
C SER A 74 1.67 -5.74 1.72
N TYR A 75 2.86 -5.22 2.00
CA TYR A 75 3.32 -4.00 1.33
C TYR A 75 3.35 -4.15 -0.20
N THR A 76 3.70 -5.35 -0.68
CA THR A 76 3.70 -5.70 -2.10
C THR A 76 2.31 -5.65 -2.73
N ASP A 77 1.29 -6.21 -2.07
CA ASP A 77 -0.09 -6.14 -2.56
C ASP A 77 -0.63 -4.71 -2.52
N TRP A 78 -0.26 -3.93 -1.49
CA TRP A 78 -0.62 -2.52 -1.44
C TRP A 78 0.01 -1.71 -2.58
N LEU A 79 1.25 -2.01 -2.96
CA LEU A 79 1.88 -1.42 -4.16
C LEU A 79 1.17 -1.86 -5.45
N ALA A 80 0.77 -3.13 -5.56
CA ALA A 80 0.02 -3.63 -6.71
C ALA A 80 -1.34 -2.92 -6.86
N LEU A 81 -2.04 -2.66 -5.75
CA LEU A 81 -3.27 -1.86 -5.72
C LEU A 81 -3.04 -0.42 -6.20
N ASN A 82 -1.97 0.23 -5.72
CA ASN A 82 -1.58 1.57 -6.18
C ASN A 82 -1.32 1.57 -7.70
N ALA A 83 -0.53 0.61 -8.19
CA ALA A 83 -0.20 0.51 -9.61
C ALA A 83 -1.46 0.29 -10.46
N PHE A 84 -2.35 -0.61 -10.05
CA PHE A 84 -3.62 -0.84 -10.73
C PHE A 84 -4.48 0.41 -10.77
N LEU A 85 -4.66 1.11 -9.65
CA LEU A 85 -5.45 2.33 -9.60
C LEU A 85 -4.81 3.46 -10.41
N ALA A 86 -3.48 3.58 -10.42
CA ALA A 86 -2.76 4.54 -11.25
C ALA A 86 -3.00 4.30 -12.75
N THR A 87 -3.02 3.03 -13.21
CA THR A 87 -3.38 2.72 -14.62
C THR A 87 -4.84 3.04 -14.97
N ASN A 88 -5.69 3.26 -13.97
CA ASN A 88 -7.07 3.70 -14.13
C ASN A 88 -7.24 5.20 -13.76
N ASN A 89 -6.19 6.01 -13.94
CA ASN A 89 -6.16 7.46 -13.72
C ASN A 89 -6.50 7.92 -12.29
N ASN A 90 -6.27 7.08 -11.28
CA ASN A 90 -6.35 7.51 -9.88
C ASN A 90 -5.13 8.40 -9.53
N HIS A 91 -5.35 9.71 -9.54
CA HIS A 91 -4.32 10.71 -9.29
C HIS A 91 -3.65 10.56 -7.91
N LYS A 92 -4.40 10.14 -6.88
CA LYS A 92 -3.83 9.89 -5.54
C LYS A 92 -2.80 8.77 -5.57
N SER A 93 -3.11 7.66 -6.25
CA SER A 93 -2.19 6.53 -6.39
C SER A 93 -0.94 6.92 -7.19
N ILE A 94 -1.10 7.72 -8.25
CA ILE A 94 0.03 8.28 -9.01
C ILE A 94 0.93 9.13 -8.11
N GLN A 95 0.36 10.04 -7.33
CA GLN A 95 1.10 10.90 -6.41
C GLN A 95 1.82 10.11 -5.31
N ILE A 96 1.18 9.08 -4.75
CA ILE A 96 1.77 8.18 -3.75
C ILE A 96 3.00 7.47 -4.35
N LEU A 97 2.86 6.86 -5.53
CA LEU A 97 3.97 6.17 -6.20
C LEU A 97 5.12 7.11 -6.53
N GLN A 98 4.81 8.32 -7.03
CA GLN A 98 5.82 9.35 -7.29
C GLN A 98 6.55 9.78 -6.02
N TYR A 99 5.83 9.98 -4.91
CA TYR A 99 6.42 10.35 -3.63
C TYR A 99 7.40 9.28 -3.14
N TYR A 100 6.99 8.01 -3.12
CA TYR A 100 7.87 6.92 -2.66
C TYR A 100 9.05 6.69 -3.59
N ALA A 101 8.87 6.84 -4.91
CA ALA A 101 9.98 6.76 -5.86
C ALA A 101 11.01 7.89 -5.64
N GLN A 102 10.55 9.13 -5.44
CA GLN A 102 11.41 10.26 -5.15
C GLN A 102 12.12 10.11 -3.80
N TYR A 103 11.40 9.67 -2.77
CA TYR A 103 11.95 9.43 -1.44
C TYR A 103 13.01 8.32 -1.47
N GLY A 104 12.71 7.19 -2.13
CA GLY A 104 13.64 6.08 -2.30
C GLY A 104 14.90 6.50 -3.06
N PHE A 105 14.75 7.28 -4.14
CA PHE A 105 15.89 7.83 -4.87
C PHE A 105 16.76 8.73 -4.00
N ARG A 106 16.15 9.66 -3.24
CA ARG A 106 16.89 10.54 -2.31
C ARG A 106 17.62 9.75 -1.24
N TYR A 107 16.96 8.77 -0.64
CA TYR A 107 17.56 7.90 0.37
C TYR A 107 18.76 7.13 -0.19
N PHE A 108 18.61 6.56 -1.39
CA PHE A 108 19.71 5.89 -2.09
C PHE A 108 20.88 6.85 -2.35
N CYS A 109 20.63 8.04 -2.90
CA CYS A 109 21.66 9.04 -3.14
C CYS A 109 22.39 9.44 -1.84
N GLN A 110 21.68 9.64 -0.74
CA GLN A 110 22.28 9.98 0.55
C GLN A 110 23.21 8.87 1.06
N LYS A 111 22.75 7.61 1.01
CA LYS A 111 23.55 6.46 1.45
C LYS A 111 24.74 6.18 0.54
N SER A 112 24.57 6.25 -0.77
CA SER A 112 25.60 5.87 -1.75
C SER A 112 26.66 6.95 -1.96
N LEU A 113 26.33 8.22 -1.69
CA LEU A 113 27.25 9.35 -1.90
C LEU A 113 27.93 9.84 -0.61
N GLY A 114 27.77 9.14 0.51
CA GLY A 114 28.57 9.36 1.72
C GLY A 114 28.49 10.76 2.33
N LYS A 115 27.36 11.46 2.22
CA LYS A 115 27.14 12.68 3.00
C LYS A 115 26.61 12.30 4.38
N ILE A 116 27.56 12.17 5.32
CA ILE A 116 27.36 12.25 6.78
C ILE A 116 26.71 13.60 7.10
#